data_AF-B5JEC8-F1
#
_entry.id   AF-B5JEC8-F1
#
_cell.length_a   1.000
_cell.length_b   1.000
_cell.length_c   1.000
_cell.angle_alpha   90.00
_cell.angle_beta   90.00
_cell.angle_gamma   90.00
#
_symmetry.space_group_name_H-M   'P 1'
#
loop_
_entity.id
_entity.type
_entity.pdbx_description
1 polymer ?
#
loop_
_entity_poly.entity_id
_entity_poly.type
_entity_poly.pdbx_seq_one_letter_code
_entity_poly.pdbx_strand_id
1 'polypeptide(L)'
;MKTKLDESKVPEGLRSLIPFAEEFGISDDGYRFEKIEKAPKERLALLKELCIQKDDELDEWLAGPEANGPTFSEEYIAFSSMRMAADES
;
A
#
# COMPACT_ATOMS: atom_id res chain seq x y z
N MET A 1 -1.75 14.87 -0.25
CA MET A 1 -3.21 14.76 -0.52
C MET A 1 -3.63 13.44 0.09
N LYS A 2 -4.66 13.38 0.95
CA LYS A 2 -5.19 12.09 1.43
C LYS A 2 -6.05 11.52 0.31
N THR A 3 -5.53 10.54 -0.41
CA THR A 3 -6.34 9.78 -1.38
C THR A 3 -7.27 8.90 -0.57
N LYS A 4 -8.57 9.07 -0.72
CA LYS A 4 -9.57 8.18 -0.10
C LYS A 4 -9.82 7.05 -1.08
N LEU A 5 -9.45 5.83 -0.72
CA LEU A 5 -9.54 4.68 -1.62
C LEU A 5 -10.97 4.14 -1.71
N ASP A 6 -11.32 3.59 -2.87
CA ASP A 6 -12.58 2.89 -3.09
C ASP A 6 -12.44 1.41 -2.66
N GLU A 7 -13.07 1.06 -1.54
CA GLU A 7 -13.05 -0.31 -1.01
C GLU A 7 -13.61 -1.36 -1.98
N SER A 8 -14.46 -0.95 -2.93
CA SER A 8 -15.05 -1.87 -3.91
C SER A 8 -14.05 -2.31 -4.98
N LYS A 9 -12.94 -1.56 -5.13
CA LYS A 9 -11.82 -1.88 -6.01
C LYS A 9 -10.68 -2.62 -5.32
N VAL A 10 -10.81 -2.85 -4.01
CA VAL A 10 -9.83 -3.61 -3.22
C VAL A 10 -10.41 -4.99 -2.89
N PRO A 11 -9.64 -6.08 -3.10
CA PRO A 11 -10.05 -7.41 -2.69
C PRO A 11 -10.43 -7.45 -1.21
N GLU A 12 -11.50 -8.18 -0.87
CA GLU A 12 -12.08 -8.18 0.49
C GLU A 12 -11.03 -8.50 1.58
N GLY A 13 -10.15 -9.46 1.32
CA GLY A 13 -9.06 -9.86 2.22
C GLY A 13 -7.98 -8.81 2.47
N LEU A 14 -7.93 -7.76 1.63
CA LEU A 14 -6.94 -6.67 1.68
C LEU A 14 -7.54 -5.34 2.18
N ARG A 15 -8.87 -5.23 2.31
CA ARG A 15 -9.54 -3.98 2.73
C ARG A 15 -9.08 -3.48 4.09
N SER A 16 -8.63 -4.36 4.99
CA SER A 16 -8.06 -3.98 6.28
C SER A 16 -6.78 -3.15 6.16
N LEU A 17 -6.08 -3.22 5.02
CA LEU A 17 -4.87 -2.44 4.74
C LEU A 17 -5.19 -1.05 4.17
N ILE A 18 -6.44 -0.75 3.79
CA ILE A 18 -6.83 0.55 3.21
C ILE A 18 -6.31 1.73 4.04
N PRO A 19 -6.47 1.78 5.39
CA PRO A 19 -5.97 2.90 6.18
C PRO A 19 -4.45 3.07 6.09
N PHE A 20 -3.69 1.99 5.88
CA PHE A 20 -2.25 2.04 5.68
C PHE A 20 -1.90 2.45 4.25
N ALA A 21 -2.66 2.00 3.25
CA ALA A 21 -2.49 2.44 1.87
C ALA A 21 -2.82 3.93 1.69
N GLU A 22 -3.83 4.45 2.37
CA GLU A 22 -4.12 5.89 2.40
C GLU A 22 -3.03 6.72 3.12
N GLU A 23 -2.31 6.11 4.05
CA GLU A 23 -1.30 6.78 4.88
C GLU A 23 0.11 6.71 4.28
N PHE A 24 0.49 5.56 3.72
CA PHE A 24 1.84 5.23 3.26
C PHE A 24 1.89 4.87 1.76
N GLY A 25 0.75 4.74 1.09
CA GLY A 25 0.65 4.50 -0.36
C GLY A 25 0.91 5.74 -1.21
N ILE A 26 1.98 6.46 -0.90
CA ILE A 26 2.38 7.69 -1.58
C ILE A 26 3.26 7.29 -2.78
N SER A 27 2.78 7.58 -3.99
CA SER A 27 3.47 7.25 -5.24
C SER A 27 4.75 8.05 -5.48
N ASP A 28 4.85 9.24 -4.89
CA ASP A 28 6.06 10.05 -4.93
C ASP A 28 7.06 9.56 -3.88
N ASP A 29 8.22 9.08 -4.33
CA ASP A 29 9.25 8.49 -3.48
C ASP A 29 9.80 9.48 -2.44
N GLY A 30 9.92 10.77 -2.78
CA GLY A 30 10.43 11.78 -1.85
C GLY A 30 9.46 12.04 -0.70
N TYR A 31 8.17 12.22 -1.02
CA TYR A 31 7.14 12.38 0.01
C TYR A 31 6.91 11.11 0.82
N ARG A 32 7.00 9.92 0.20
CA ARG A 32 6.92 8.64 0.91
C ARG A 32 8.07 8.47 1.90
N PHE A 33 9.30 8.72 1.47
CA PHE A 33 10.48 8.67 2.34
C PHE A 33 10.35 9.63 3.53
N GLU A 34 9.98 10.89 3.29
CA GLU A 34 9.75 11.85 4.38
C GLU A 34 8.66 11.39 5.37
N LYS A 35 7.61 10.73 4.87
CA LYS A 35 6.51 10.22 5.68
C LYS A 35 6.96 9.04 6.54
N ILE A 36 7.78 8.13 6.00
CA ILE A 36 8.37 6.99 6.73
C ILE A 36 9.30 7.50 7.84
N GLU A 37 10.23 8.40 7.52
CA GLU A 37 11.19 8.97 8.48
C GLU A 37 10.51 9.65 9.68
N LYS A 38 9.33 10.23 9.47
CA LYS A 38 8.55 10.93 10.51
C LYS A 38 7.56 10.02 11.24
N ALA A 39 7.35 8.79 10.79
CA ALA A 39 6.35 7.89 11.37
C ALA A 39 6.86 7.23 12.66
N PRO A 40 5.96 6.94 13.64
CA PRO A 40 6.33 6.15 14.81
C PRO A 40 6.81 4.75 14.41
N LYS A 41 7.88 4.26 15.05
CA LYS A 41 8.47 2.94 14.74
C LYS A 41 7.48 1.80 14.91
N GLU A 42 6.60 1.88 15.91
CA GLU A 42 5.56 0.90 16.18
C GLU A 42 4.53 0.85 15.03
N ARG A 43 4.31 1.99 14.38
CA ARG A 43 3.39 2.10 13.24
C ARG A 43 3.98 1.44 12.00
N LEU A 44 5.28 1.65 11.75
CA LEU A 44 6.02 1.01 10.66
C LEU A 44 6.16 -0.50 10.87
N ALA A 45 6.44 -0.93 12.11
CA ALA A 45 6.48 -2.34 12.46
C ALA A 45 5.13 -3.04 12.21
N LEU A 46 4.02 -2.38 12.59
CA LEU A 46 2.68 -2.90 12.31
C LEU A 46 2.37 -2.95 10.80
N LEU A 47 2.75 -1.92 10.03
CA LEU A 47 2.63 -1.91 8.58
C LEU A 47 3.35 -3.13 7.97
N LYS A 48 4.60 -3.35 8.38
CA LYS A 48 5.43 -4.46 7.91
C LYS A 48 4.85 -5.82 8.26
N GLU A 49 4.39 -5.99 9.50
CA GLU A 49 3.74 -7.23 9.94
C GLU A 49 2.48 -7.52 9.12
N LEU A 50 1.64 -6.50 8.89
CA LEU A 50 0.42 -6.65 8.10
C LEU A 50 0.70 -6.98 6.63
N CYS A 51 1.73 -6.38 6.03
CA CYS A 51 2.18 -6.75 4.68
C CYS A 51 2.63 -8.22 4.63
N ILE A 52 3.42 -8.68 5.61
CA ILE A 52 3.87 -10.08 5.69
C ILE A 52 2.69 -11.05 5.86
N GLN A 53 1.73 -10.72 6.72
CA GLN A 53 0.54 -11.56 6.93
C GLN A 53 -0.35 -11.67 5.68
N LYS A 54 -0.24 -10.71 4.77
CA LYS A 54 -1.07 -10.55 3.57
C LYS A 54 -0.27 -10.74 2.28
N ASP A 55 0.95 -11.26 2.37
CA ASP A 55 1.92 -11.25 1.27
C ASP A 55 1.40 -12.04 0.06
N ASP A 56 0.86 -13.24 0.28
CA ASP A 56 0.29 -14.07 -0.78
C ASP A 56 -0.88 -13.36 -1.52
N GLU A 57 -1.77 -12.71 -0.77
CA GLU A 57 -2.96 -12.04 -1.32
C GLU A 57 -2.58 -10.73 -2.02
N LEU A 58 -1.56 -10.03 -1.50
CA LEU A 58 -0.96 -8.87 -2.12
C LEU A 58 -0.25 -9.25 -3.43
N ASP A 59 0.50 -10.35 -3.46
CA ASP A 59 1.15 -10.86 -4.66
C ASP A 59 0.14 -11.29 -5.71
N GLU A 60 -0.89 -12.06 -5.33
CA GLU A 60 -1.93 -12.51 -6.25
C GLU A 60 -2.64 -11.33 -6.94
N TRP A 61 -2.97 -10.29 -6.18
CA TRP A 61 -3.66 -9.13 -6.73
C TRP A 61 -2.72 -8.20 -7.50
N LEU A 62 -1.57 -7.82 -6.90
CA LEU A 62 -0.66 -6.83 -7.49
C LEU A 62 0.18 -7.39 -8.64
N ALA A 63 0.33 -8.71 -8.78
CA ALA A 63 0.87 -9.35 -9.98
C ALA A 63 -0.24 -9.81 -10.96
N GLY A 64 -1.51 -9.55 -10.62
CA GLY A 64 -2.68 -9.95 -11.38
C GLY A 64 -2.96 -9.07 -12.61
N PRO A 65 -4.18 -9.16 -13.18
CA PRO A 65 -4.56 -8.42 -14.39
C PRO A 65 -4.40 -6.91 -14.29
N GLU A 66 -4.53 -6.32 -13.09
CA GLU A 66 -4.31 -4.88 -12.87
C GLU A 66 -2.85 -4.45 -13.06
N ALA A 67 -1.90 -5.38 -12.99
CA ALA A 67 -0.51 -5.14 -13.33
C ALA A 67 -0.28 -4.96 -14.85
N ASN A 68 -1.23 -5.41 -15.68
CA ASN A 68 -1.14 -5.30 -17.13
C ASN A 68 -1.69 -3.94 -17.59
N GLY A 69 -0.91 -2.89 -17.31
CA GLY A 69 -1.18 -1.53 -17.74
C GLY A 69 -1.14 -1.34 -19.26
N PRO A 70 -1.73 -0.22 -19.74
CA PRO A 70 -1.10 1.07 -19.49
C PRO A 70 -1.78 1.96 -18.44
N THR A 71 -2.94 1.57 -17.89
CA THR A 71 -3.69 2.34 -16.89
C THR A 71 -3.84 1.56 -15.59
N PHE A 72 -3.49 2.19 -14.47
CA PHE A 72 -3.55 1.60 -13.13
C PHE A 72 -4.59 2.32 -12.28
N SER A 73 -5.29 1.60 -11.40
CA SER A 73 -6.23 2.17 -10.44
C SER A 73 -5.47 2.95 -9.34
N GLU A 74 -6.13 3.90 -8.67
CA GLU A 74 -5.53 4.62 -7.54
C GLU A 74 -5.24 3.66 -6.39
N GLU A 75 -6.09 2.65 -6.21
CA GLU A 75 -5.96 1.59 -5.24
C GLU A 75 -4.73 0.71 -5.52
N TYR A 76 -4.56 0.26 -6.76
CA TYR A 76 -3.39 -0.50 -7.17
C TYR A 76 -2.09 0.27 -6.90
N ILE A 77 -2.05 1.55 -7.29
CA ILE A 77 -0.89 2.41 -7.06
C ILE A 77 -0.63 2.57 -5.55
N ALA A 78 -1.67 2.89 -4.76
CA ALA A 78 -1.53 3.11 -3.33
C ALA A 78 -1.04 1.84 -2.60
N PHE A 79 -1.57 0.67 -2.94
CA PHE A 79 -1.12 -0.60 -2.34
C PHE A 79 0.29 -0.98 -2.77
N SER A 80 0.66 -0.72 -4.03
CA SER A 80 2.03 -0.93 -4.52
C SER A 80 3.02 -0.02 -3.78
N SER A 81 2.70 1.26 -3.64
CA SER A 81 3.52 2.22 -2.89
C SER A 81 3.57 1.93 -1.39
N MET A 82 2.49 1.41 -0.81
CA MET A 82 2.45 1.00 0.58
C MET A 82 3.38 -0.19 0.84
N ARG A 83 3.46 -1.17 -0.08
CA ARG A 83 4.44 -2.27 0.03
C ARG A 83 5.87 -1.74 -0.03
N MET A 84 6.17 -0.83 -0.96
CA MET A 84 7.49 -0.18 -0.99
C MET A 84 7.80 0.54 0.33
N ALA A 85 6.82 1.24 0.93
CA ALA A 85 7.01 1.86 2.24
C ALA A 85 7.33 0.85 3.35
N ALA A 86 6.70 -0.33 3.32
CA ALA A 86 6.95 -1.39 4.30
C ALA A 86 8.37 -1.97 4.16
N ASP A 87 8.86 -2.12 2.93
CA ASP A 87 10.21 -2.62 2.63
C ASP A 87 11.30 -1.59 2.95
N GLU A 88 11.02 -0.31 2.75
CA GLU A 88 11.91 0.83 3.05
C GLU A 88 12.00 1.14 4.56
N SER A 89 11.15 0.51 5.39
CA SER A 89 11.00 0.79 6.84
C SER A 89 11.62 -0.22 7.82
#